data_AF-A0A348VBX1-F1
#
_entry.id   AF-A0A348VBX1-F1
#
_cell.length_a   1.000
_cell.length_b   1.000
_cell.length_c   1.000
_cell.angle_alpha   90.00
_cell.angle_beta   90.00
_cell.angle_gamma   90.00
#
_symmetry.space_group_name_H-M   'P 1'
#
loop_
_entity.id
_entity.type
_entity.pdbx_description
1 polymer ?
#
loop_
_entity_poly.entity_id
_entity_poly.type
_entity_poly.pdbx_seq_one_letter_code
_entity_poly.pdbx_strand_id
1 'polypeptide(L)'
;MVKDENVKIEMVGKNIELTAAIKQYIEEKIGRVYRYFDPILGVKVAVEKERQAREPVFDVEVTLDANGRLIRAEVEDPDLYAAIDKAADKLESNIKRFKEKLFDSRQGGRVEKTTTLNIGSLLGEEKVEEPLIERRKRFVVLPMSEEEAILQMESLGHTFFVFMDPDTGDPKIVYKRKKRGYGVIEVLTE
;
A
#
# COMPACT_ATOMS: atom_id res chain seq x y z
N MET A 1 12.01 -21.47 12.06
CA MET A 1 12.50 -20.08 12.28
C MET A 1 12.90 -19.56 10.90
N VAL A 2 11.91 -19.15 10.11
CA VAL A 2 12.11 -18.72 8.71
C VAL A 2 12.13 -17.20 8.74
N LYS A 3 13.23 -16.62 8.26
CA LYS A 3 13.42 -15.17 8.17
C LYS A 3 12.49 -14.64 7.08
N ASP A 4 11.60 -13.71 7.42
CA ASP A 4 10.83 -12.92 6.45
C ASP A 4 11.80 -12.01 5.68
N GLU A 5 12.29 -12.51 4.55
CA GLU A 5 13.43 -11.95 3.81
C GLU A 5 13.04 -11.13 2.57
N ASN A 6 11.82 -10.60 2.45
CA ASN A 6 11.42 -9.91 1.20
C ASN A 6 10.60 -8.62 1.31
N VAL A 7 10.63 -7.92 2.45
CA VAL A 7 10.14 -6.53 2.48
C VAL A 7 11.28 -5.59 2.07
N LYS A 8 11.24 -5.11 0.83
CA LYS A 8 12.21 -4.13 0.34
C LYS A 8 11.96 -2.77 1.02
N ILE A 9 12.92 -2.32 1.83
CA ILE A 9 12.92 -0.97 2.42
C ILE A 9 13.74 -0.07 1.50
N GLU A 10 13.09 0.90 0.87
CA GLU A 10 13.76 1.93 0.06
C GLU A 10 14.00 3.17 0.92
N MET A 11 15.26 3.59 1.06
CA MET A 11 15.63 4.76 1.84
C MET A 11 16.14 5.88 0.94
N VAL A 12 15.59 7.09 1.08
CA VAL A 12 15.94 8.27 0.31
C VAL A 12 16.37 9.39 1.26
N GLY A 13 17.59 9.90 1.09
CA GLY A 13 18.07 11.07 1.83
C GLY A 13 18.02 12.31 0.94
N LYS A 14 17.35 13.37 1.38
CA LYS A 14 17.32 14.67 0.72
C LYS A 14 18.02 15.69 1.61
N ASN A 15 19.08 16.31 1.12
CA ASN A 15 19.92 17.23 1.91
C ASN A 15 20.60 16.60 3.13
N ILE A 16 20.66 15.27 3.19
CA ILE A 16 21.32 14.49 4.23
C ILE A 16 21.97 13.25 3.61
N GLU A 17 23.16 12.89 4.09
CA GLU A 17 23.79 11.62 3.74
C GLU A 17 23.33 10.52 4.70
N LEU A 18 22.74 9.47 4.16
CA LEU A 18 22.34 8.29 4.93
C LEU A 18 23.57 7.41 5.19
N THR A 19 24.19 7.58 6.35
CA THR A 19 25.29 6.71 6.82
C THR A 19 24.78 5.30 7.14
N ALA A 20 25.68 4.32 7.18
CA ALA A 20 25.33 2.93 7.50
C ALA A 20 24.62 2.79 8.85
N ALA A 21 25.04 3.57 9.86
CA ALA A 21 24.41 3.58 11.18
C ALA A 21 22.94 4.04 11.12
N ILE A 22 22.65 5.09 10.34
CA ILE A 22 21.29 5.61 10.18
C ILE A 22 20.41 4.57 9.48
N LYS A 23 20.92 3.94 8.41
CA LYS A 23 20.19 2.91 7.66
C LYS A 23 19.83 1.73 8.55
N GLN A 24 20.79 1.24 9.32
CA GLN A 24 20.59 0.14 10.26
C GLN A 24 19.57 0.50 11.35
N TYR A 25 19.61 1.74 11.85
CA TYR A 25 18.65 2.23 12.84
C TYR A 25 17.21 2.26 12.29
N ILE A 26 17.03 2.76 11.06
CA ILE A 26 15.75 2.76 10.35
C ILE A 26 15.24 1.33 10.14
N GLU A 27 16.11 0.43 9.67
CA GLU A 27 15.78 -0.99 9.49
C GLU A 27 15.33 -1.65 10.79
N GLU A 28 16.00 -1.39 11.91
CA GLU A 28 15.63 -1.99 13.19
C GLU A 28 14.28 -1.46 13.70
N LYS A 29 14.08 -0.13 13.66
CA LYS A 29 12.87 0.51 14.18
C LYS A 29 11.65 0.21 13.34
N ILE A 30 11.72 0.47 12.04
CA ILE A 30 10.62 0.19 11.11
C ILE A 30 10.41 -1.33 10.96
N GLY A 31 11.50 -2.10 11.04
CA GLY A 31 11.57 -3.56 11.19
C GLY A 31 10.50 -4.16 12.10
N ARG A 32 10.41 -3.60 13.30
CA ARG A 32 9.50 -4.08 14.35
C ARG A 32 8.04 -3.79 14.00
N VAL A 33 7.77 -2.67 13.34
CA VAL A 33 6.41 -2.22 13.03
C VAL A 33 5.76 -3.12 11.98
N TYR A 34 6.48 -3.49 10.92
CA TYR A 34 5.91 -4.32 9.85
C TYR A 34 5.82 -5.82 10.19
N ARG A 35 6.63 -6.36 11.12
CA ARG A 35 6.59 -7.79 11.49
C ARG A 35 5.23 -8.23 12.06
N TYR A 36 4.46 -7.30 12.63
CA TYR A 36 3.12 -7.59 13.14
C TYR A 36 2.05 -7.64 12.04
N PHE A 37 2.40 -7.30 10.79
CA PHE A 37 1.45 -7.09 9.71
C PHE A 37 1.95 -7.76 8.43
N ASP A 38 1.44 -8.95 8.13
CA ASP A 38 1.65 -9.62 6.84
C ASP A 38 0.34 -9.70 6.05
N PRO A 39 0.36 -9.47 4.72
CA PRO A 39 1.53 -9.18 3.87
C PRO A 39 1.78 -7.68 3.61
N ILE A 40 3.02 -7.21 3.80
CA ILE A 40 3.49 -5.87 3.41
C ILE A 40 4.29 -5.96 2.11
N LEU A 41 3.98 -5.09 1.14
CA LEU A 41 4.57 -5.14 -0.21
C LEU A 41 5.87 -4.34 -0.32
N GLY A 42 6.04 -3.31 0.50
CA GLY A 42 7.22 -2.46 0.48
C GLY A 42 7.10 -1.29 1.44
N VAL A 43 8.26 -0.77 1.83
CA VAL A 43 8.35 0.39 2.72
C VAL A 43 9.30 1.39 2.08
N LYS A 44 8.90 2.65 2.03
CA LYS A 44 9.74 3.77 1.60
C LYS A 44 9.93 4.73 2.76
N VAL A 45 11.17 5.07 3.06
CA VAL A 45 11.55 6.04 4.08
C VAL A 45 12.30 7.18 3.39
N ALA A 46 11.75 8.39 3.46
CA ALA A 46 12.42 9.59 3.04
C ALA A 46 12.83 10.40 4.28
N VAL A 47 14.09 10.85 4.30
CA VAL A 47 14.62 11.70 5.35
C VAL A 47 15.11 12.98 4.68
N GLU A 48 14.54 14.11 5.06
CA GLU A 48 14.94 15.42 4.60
C GLU A 48 15.49 16.25 5.76
N LYS A 49 16.60 16.96 5.50
CA LYS A 49 17.11 18.00 6.42
C LYS A 49 16.76 19.37 5.86
N GLU A 50 16.03 20.16 6.61
CA GLU A 50 15.68 21.53 6.23
C GLU A 50 16.95 22.39 6.18
N ARG A 51 17.13 23.17 5.10
CA ARG A 51 18.33 23.98 4.86
C ARG A 51 18.21 25.40 5.40
N GLN A 52 17.00 25.92 5.55
CA GLN A 52 16.76 27.34 5.90
C GLN A 52 16.30 27.58 7.34
N ALA A 53 16.18 26.53 8.16
CA ALA A 53 15.82 26.68 9.56
C ALA A 53 17.01 27.17 10.41
N ARG A 54 16.72 28.03 11.40
CA ARG A 54 17.73 28.51 12.38
C ARG A 54 18.25 27.39 13.28
N GLU A 55 17.44 26.35 13.47
CA GLU A 55 17.76 25.11 14.19
C GLU A 55 17.65 23.94 13.22
N PRO A 56 18.42 22.85 13.39
CA PRO A 56 18.28 21.68 12.53
C PRO A 56 16.86 21.13 12.66
N VAL A 57 16.16 20.97 11.54
CA VAL A 57 14.86 20.28 11.49
C VAL A 57 14.99 19.13 10.50
N PHE A 58 14.61 17.95 10.95
CA PHE A 58 14.58 16.73 10.16
C PHE A 58 13.14 16.34 9.92
N ASP A 59 12.78 16.24 8.65
CA ASP A 59 11.51 15.66 8.22
C ASP A 59 11.75 14.19 7.88
N VAL A 60 11.01 13.31 8.55
CA VAL A 60 11.00 11.88 8.28
C VAL A 60 9.62 11.50 7.79
N GLU A 61 9.59 11.03 6.55
CA GLU A 61 8.41 10.52 5.90
C GLU A 61 8.54 9.00 5.70
N VAL A 62 7.63 8.24 6.28
CA VAL A 62 7.53 6.79 6.09
C VAL A 62 6.24 6.48 5.34
N THR A 63 6.37 5.87 4.17
CA THR A 63 5.26 5.37 3.37
C THR A 63 5.32 3.85 3.31
N LEU A 64 4.25 3.21 3.78
CA LEU A 64 4.10 1.76 3.83
C LEU A 64 3.00 1.31 2.88
N ASP A 65 3.29 0.31 2.05
CA ASP A 65 2.29 -0.32 1.19
C ASP A 65 1.79 -1.63 1.81
N ALA A 66 0.57 -1.57 2.36
CA ALA A 66 -0.16 -2.73 2.87
C ALA A 66 -1.22 -3.17 1.83
N ASN A 67 -0.86 -4.13 0.96
CA ASN A 67 -1.76 -4.73 -0.05
C ASN A 67 -2.42 -3.72 -1.02
N GLY A 68 -1.68 -2.68 -1.42
CA GLY A 68 -2.13 -1.60 -2.30
C GLY A 68 -2.96 -0.53 -1.62
N ARG A 69 -2.83 -0.39 -0.31
CA ARG A 69 -3.28 0.80 0.42
C ARG A 69 -2.06 1.44 1.08
N LEU A 70 -1.84 2.71 0.72
CA LEU A 70 -0.70 3.47 1.18
C LEU A 70 -1.00 4.05 2.57
N ILE A 71 -0.14 3.74 3.53
CA ILE A 71 -0.16 4.31 4.87
C ILE A 71 1.07 5.20 5.00
N ARG A 72 0.85 6.51 5.12
CA ARG A 72 1.90 7.50 5.27
C ARG A 72 1.96 8.01 6.70
N ALA A 73 3.17 8.19 7.21
CA ALA A 73 3.46 8.86 8.47
C ALA A 73 4.56 9.88 8.21
N GLU A 74 4.31 11.13 8.57
CA GLU A 74 5.23 12.25 8.40
C GLU A 74 5.47 12.89 9.76
N VAL A 75 6.72 13.16 10.08
CA VAL A 75 7.14 13.71 11.37
C VAL A 75 8.30 14.67 11.15
N GLU A 76 8.18 15.86 11.71
CA GLU A 76 9.27 16.82 11.82
C GLU A 76 9.82 16.83 13.25
N ASP A 77 11.14 16.78 13.40
CA ASP A 77 11.80 16.90 14.70
C ASP A 77 13.20 17.55 14.59
N PRO A 78 13.66 18.27 15.63
CA PRO A 78 15.03 18.76 15.67
C PRO A 78 16.13 17.69 15.75
N ASP A 79 15.80 16.47 16.21
CA ASP A 79 16.71 15.32 16.26
C ASP A 79 16.25 14.20 15.31
N LEU A 80 17.16 13.77 14.43
CA LEU A 80 16.91 12.69 13.47
C LEU A 80 16.47 11.38 14.14
N TYR A 81 17.13 10.96 15.22
CA TYR A 81 16.80 9.68 15.87
C TYR A 81 15.44 9.75 16.56
N ALA A 82 15.12 10.91 17.15
CA ALA A 82 13.80 11.15 17.72
C ALA A 82 12.71 11.21 16.64
N ALA A 83 12.98 11.81 15.48
CA ALA A 83 12.07 11.83 14.34
C ALA A 83 11.76 10.40 13.86
N ILE A 84 12.78 9.53 13.74
CA ILE A 84 12.61 8.13 13.33
C ILE A 84 11.75 7.35 14.33
N ASP A 85 12.00 7.52 15.63
CA ASP A 85 11.22 6.86 16.68
C ASP A 85 9.75 7.30 16.66
N LYS A 86 9.51 8.61 16.58
CA LYS A 86 8.16 9.18 16.46
C LYS A 86 7.47 8.74 15.17
N ALA A 87 8.19 8.65 14.06
CA ALA A 87 7.65 8.17 12.80
C ALA A 87 7.22 6.70 12.89
N ALA A 88 7.99 5.86 13.58
CA ALA A 88 7.62 4.47 13.85
C ALA A 88 6.35 4.35 14.69
N ASP A 89 6.25 5.09 15.80
CA ASP A 89 5.07 5.11 16.68
C ASP A 89 3.80 5.60 15.95
N LYS A 90 3.97 6.65 15.12
CA LYS A 90 2.88 7.21 14.31
C LYS A 90 2.44 6.24 13.22
N LEU A 91 3.39 5.54 12.59
CA LEU A 91 3.10 4.49 11.61
C LEU A 91 2.31 3.35 12.26
N GLU A 92 2.72 2.87 13.43
CA GLU A 92 2.00 1.82 14.18
C GLU A 92 0.56 2.24 14.49
N SER A 93 0.37 3.47 14.96
CA SER A 93 -0.95 4.03 15.27
C SER A 93 -1.85 4.13 14.03
N ASN A 94 -1.29 4.57 12.90
CA ASN A 94 -2.00 4.65 11.62
C ASN A 94 -2.41 3.27 11.11
N ILE A 95 -1.54 2.27 11.25
CA ILE A 95 -1.83 0.87 10.89
C ILE A 95 -2.93 0.29 11.79
N LYS A 96 -2.92 0.55 13.11
CA LYS A 96 -3.98 0.10 14.03
C LYS A 96 -5.35 0.66 13.63
N ARG A 97 -5.44 1.98 13.41
CA ARG A 97 -6.68 2.64 12.94
C ARG A 97 -7.16 2.11 11.59
N PHE A 98 -6.22 1.80 10.71
CA PHE A 98 -6.53 1.22 9.41
C PHE A 98 -7.14 -0.19 9.54
N LYS A 99 -6.60 -1.01 10.45
CA LYS A 99 -7.18 -2.32 10.76
C LYS A 99 -8.57 -2.18 11.38
N GLU A 100 -8.75 -1.30 12.36
CA GLU A 100 -10.07 -1.03 12.95
C GLU A 100 -11.10 -0.65 11.88
N LYS A 101 -10.78 0.28 10.98
CA LYS A 101 -11.65 0.66 9.86
C LYS A 101 -11.94 -0.48 8.87
N LEU A 102 -10.98 -1.38 8.65
CA LEU A 102 -11.18 -2.59 7.83
C LEU A 102 -12.15 -3.59 8.47
N PHE A 103 -12.12 -3.73 9.80
CA PHE A 103 -13.03 -4.59 10.55
C PHE A 103 -14.42 -3.96 10.70
N ASP A 104 -14.51 -2.66 10.93
CA ASP A 104 -15.79 -1.93 11.07
C ASP A 104 -16.55 -1.80 9.74
N SER A 105 -15.82 -1.62 8.62
CA SER A 105 -16.41 -1.54 7.27
C SER A 105 -17.03 -2.86 6.78
N ARG A 106 -16.83 -3.98 7.50
CA ARG A 106 -17.53 -5.25 7.22
C ARG A 106 -18.93 -5.30 7.86
N GLN A 107 -19.29 -4.39 8.75
CA GLN A 107 -20.66 -4.26 9.29
C GLN A 107 -21.36 -2.93 8.93
N GLY A 108 -20.63 -1.87 8.60
CA GLY A 108 -21.22 -0.56 8.26
C GLY A 108 -21.21 -0.25 6.77
N GLY A 109 -22.28 -0.61 6.06
CA GLY A 109 -22.51 -0.12 4.71
C GLY A 109 -22.82 1.39 4.71
N ARG A 110 -21.84 2.23 4.37
CA ARG A 110 -22.09 3.54 3.72
C ARG A 110 -20.78 4.11 3.15
N VAL A 111 -20.76 4.29 1.85
CA VAL A 111 -19.76 5.12 1.16
C VAL A 111 -20.04 6.56 1.56
N GLU A 112 -19.27 7.10 2.50
CA GLU A 112 -19.16 8.54 2.64
C GLU A 112 -18.13 9.04 1.63
N LYS A 113 -18.65 9.54 0.50
CA LYS A 113 -17.94 10.51 -0.33
C LYS A 113 -17.70 11.74 0.52
N THR A 114 -16.52 11.86 1.12
CA THR A 114 -16.07 13.14 1.64
C THR A 114 -15.55 13.96 0.47
N THR A 115 -16.45 14.81 -0.01
CA THR A 115 -16.22 16.04 -0.75
C THR A 115 -14.97 16.78 -0.26
N THR A 116 -13.91 16.83 -1.07
CA THR A 116 -13.06 18.02 -1.16
C THR A 116 -13.47 18.79 -2.40
N LEU A 117 -14.31 19.79 -2.17
CA LEU A 117 -14.58 20.87 -3.12
C LEU A 117 -13.27 21.61 -3.37
N ASN A 118 -12.67 21.41 -4.53
CA ASN A 118 -11.61 22.27 -5.03
C ASN A 118 -12.27 23.41 -5.82
N ILE A 119 -12.57 24.51 -5.13
CA ILE A 119 -12.96 25.79 -5.74
C ILE A 119 -11.66 26.44 -6.22
N GLY A 120 -11.10 25.95 -7.33
CA GLY A 120 -9.77 26.37 -7.79
C GLY A 120 -9.56 26.48 -9.30
N SER A 121 -10.44 25.96 -10.16
CA SER A 121 -10.18 25.93 -11.60
C SER A 121 -11.34 26.54 -12.41
N LEU A 122 -11.54 27.84 -12.22
CA LEU A 122 -12.37 28.70 -13.08
C LEU A 122 -11.61 29.25 -14.31
N LEU A 123 -10.49 28.64 -14.69
CA LEU A 123 -9.75 29.01 -15.90
C LEU A 123 -9.54 27.74 -16.73
N GLY A 124 -10.19 27.74 -17.89
CA GLY A 124 -10.23 26.60 -18.79
C GLY A 124 -8.86 26.28 -19.37
N GLU A 125 -8.38 25.09 -19.03
CA GLU A 125 -7.57 24.26 -19.91
C GLU A 125 -8.12 22.84 -19.76
N GLU A 126 -8.82 22.33 -20.79
CA GLU A 126 -9.18 20.91 -20.85
C GLU A 126 -7.90 20.11 -21.10
N LYS A 127 -7.16 19.83 -20.02
CA LYS A 127 -6.15 18.77 -20.04
C LYS A 127 -6.87 17.44 -20.24
N VAL A 128 -6.66 16.83 -21.40
CA VAL A 128 -7.01 15.43 -21.63
C VAL A 128 -6.20 14.60 -20.63
N GLU A 129 -6.87 14.10 -19.60
CA GLU A 129 -6.26 13.23 -18.59
C GLU A 129 -5.87 11.92 -19.29
N GLU A 130 -4.58 11.75 -19.59
CA GLU A 130 -4.08 10.49 -20.15
C GLU A 130 -4.37 9.34 -19.18
N PRO A 131 -4.76 8.14 -19.67
CA PRO A 131 -5.07 7.01 -18.80
C PRO A 131 -3.82 6.61 -18.00
N LEU A 132 -3.78 7.03 -16.74
CA LEU A 132 -2.67 6.79 -15.84
C LEU A 132 -2.83 5.40 -15.23
N ILE A 133 -1.87 4.52 -15.47
CA ILE A 133 -1.85 3.20 -14.84
C ILE A 133 -1.46 3.40 -13.37
N GLU A 134 -2.45 3.61 -12.50
CA GLU A 134 -2.25 3.90 -11.08
C GLU A 134 -1.71 2.69 -10.29
N ARG A 135 -1.86 1.47 -10.82
CA ARG A 135 -1.50 0.24 -10.10
C ARG A 135 -1.13 -0.89 -11.05
N ARG A 136 -0.03 -1.60 -10.76
CA ARG A 136 0.35 -2.85 -11.43
C ARG A 136 0.43 -3.97 -10.38
N LYS A 137 -0.40 -5.00 -10.54
CA LYS A 137 -0.45 -6.15 -9.62
C LYS A 137 0.08 -7.38 -10.36
N ARG A 138 1.06 -8.07 -9.76
CA ARG A 138 1.63 -9.33 -10.28
C ARG A 138 1.29 -10.43 -9.29
N PHE A 139 0.76 -11.54 -9.78
CA PHE A 139 0.43 -12.70 -8.98
C PHE A 139 1.04 -13.93 -9.63
N VAL A 140 1.47 -14.87 -8.79
CA VAL A 140 1.70 -16.24 -9.24
C VAL A 140 0.34 -16.89 -9.35
N VAL A 141 -0.04 -17.28 -10.56
CA VAL A 141 -1.33 -17.87 -10.86
C VAL A 141 -1.21 -19.38 -10.67
N LEU A 142 -2.00 -19.94 -9.75
CA LEU A 142 -2.04 -21.38 -9.51
C LEU A 142 -3.25 -22.01 -10.20
N PRO A 143 -3.16 -23.27 -10.68
CA PRO A 143 -4.31 -24.00 -11.17
C PRO A 143 -5.32 -24.23 -10.04
N MET A 144 -6.58 -23.84 -10.27
CA MET A 144 -7.67 -24.04 -9.32
C MET A 144 -9.02 -23.98 -10.04
N SER A 145 -10.07 -24.50 -9.41
CA SER A 145 -11.43 -24.41 -9.93
C SER A 145 -12.02 -23.00 -9.84
N GLU A 146 -13.11 -22.75 -10.59
CA GLU A 146 -13.87 -21.50 -10.51
C GLU A 146 -14.39 -21.22 -9.09
N GLU A 147 -14.86 -22.26 -8.39
CA GLU A 147 -15.40 -22.16 -7.03
C GLU A 147 -14.31 -21.76 -6.03
N GLU A 148 -13.13 -22.36 -6.14
CA GLU A 148 -11.96 -22.00 -5.35
C GLU A 148 -11.49 -20.59 -5.66
N ALA A 149 -11.47 -20.20 -6.94
CA ALA A 149 -11.13 -18.84 -7.36
C ALA A 149 -12.11 -17.81 -6.79
N ILE A 150 -13.41 -18.12 -6.74
CA ILE A 150 -14.42 -17.27 -6.09
C ILE A 150 -14.14 -17.16 -4.59
N LEU A 151 -13.89 -18.27 -3.90
CA LEU A 151 -13.60 -18.26 -2.47
C LEU A 151 -12.36 -17.42 -2.14
N GLN A 152 -11.30 -17.56 -2.93
CA GLN A 152 -10.08 -16.76 -2.81
C GLN A 152 -10.35 -15.28 -3.09
N MET A 153 -11.10 -14.98 -4.15
CA MET A 153 -11.51 -13.63 -4.49
C MET A 153 -12.26 -12.96 -3.33
N GLU A 154 -13.21 -13.67 -2.70
CA GLU A 154 -14.00 -13.15 -1.58
C GLU A 154 -13.18 -13.00 -0.31
N SER A 155 -12.32 -13.97 0.00
CA SER A 155 -11.41 -13.93 1.15
C SER A 155 -10.46 -12.73 1.07
N LEU A 156 -9.94 -12.45 -0.13
CA LEU A 156 -9.08 -11.30 -0.42
C LEU A 156 -9.85 -9.97 -0.55
N GLY A 157 -11.18 -10.01 -0.57
CA GLY A 157 -12.03 -8.84 -0.76
C GLY A 157 -11.83 -8.17 -2.13
N HIS A 158 -11.51 -8.95 -3.16
CA HIS A 158 -11.31 -8.46 -4.52
C HIS A 158 -12.61 -8.53 -5.33
N THR A 159 -12.73 -7.68 -6.35
CA THR A 159 -13.87 -7.69 -7.27
C THR A 159 -13.65 -8.59 -8.48
N PHE A 160 -12.40 -9.00 -8.72
CA PHE A 160 -12.00 -9.97 -9.73
C PHE A 160 -10.79 -10.77 -9.25
N PHE A 161 -10.57 -11.96 -9.81
CA PHE A 161 -9.45 -12.84 -9.51
C PHE A 161 -9.04 -13.63 -10.75
N VAL A 162 -7.74 -13.72 -10.99
CA VAL A 162 -7.16 -14.44 -12.14
C VAL A 162 -6.63 -15.77 -11.66
N PHE A 163 -6.98 -16.85 -12.35
CA PHE A 163 -6.58 -18.22 -12.02
C PHE A 163 -6.23 -18.99 -13.31
N MET A 164 -5.56 -20.13 -13.19
CA MET A 164 -5.34 -21.04 -14.33
C MET A 164 -6.37 -22.15 -14.26
N ASP A 165 -6.98 -22.48 -15.39
CA ASP A 165 -7.86 -23.64 -15.49
C ASP A 165 -7.04 -24.93 -15.30
N PRO A 166 -7.47 -25.86 -14.42
CA PRO A 166 -6.72 -27.08 -14.16
C PRO A 166 -6.75 -28.07 -15.33
N ASP A 167 -7.78 -28.00 -16.18
CA ASP A 167 -7.98 -28.94 -17.28
C ASP A 167 -7.31 -28.42 -18.57
N THR A 168 -7.49 -27.14 -18.88
CA THR A 168 -6.95 -26.57 -20.13
C THR A 168 -5.59 -25.90 -19.94
N GLY A 169 -5.25 -25.49 -18.72
CA GLY A 169 -4.05 -24.69 -18.44
C GLY A 169 -4.16 -23.25 -18.92
N ASP A 170 -5.35 -22.80 -19.35
CA ASP A 170 -5.55 -21.43 -19.83
C ASP A 170 -5.86 -20.47 -18.67
N PRO A 171 -5.45 -19.19 -18.77
CA PRO A 171 -5.81 -18.20 -17.78
C PRO A 171 -7.30 -17.84 -17.88
N LYS A 172 -7.97 -17.88 -16.73
CA LYS A 172 -9.36 -17.47 -16.53
C LYS A 172 -9.46 -16.37 -15.47
N ILE A 173 -10.53 -15.59 -15.54
CA ILE A 173 -10.80 -14.49 -14.61
C ILE A 173 -12.22 -14.62 -14.08
N VAL A 174 -12.38 -14.79 -12.77
CA VAL A 174 -13.69 -14.64 -12.11
C VAL A 174 -13.88 -13.20 -11.65
N TYR A 175 -15.11 -12.68 -11.71
CA TYR A 175 -15.44 -11.33 -11.23
C TYR A 175 -16.85 -11.20 -10.67
N LYS A 176 -17.05 -10.24 -9.76
CA LYS A 176 -18.34 -10.00 -9.11
C LYS A 176 -19.22 -9.10 -9.98
N ARG A 177 -20.47 -9.52 -10.25
CA ARG A 177 -21.44 -8.68 -11.00
C ARG A 177 -22.12 -7.67 -10.08
N LYS A 178 -22.42 -6.47 -10.63
CA LYS A 178 -23.07 -5.36 -9.89
C LYS A 178 -24.46 -5.69 -9.32
N LYS A 179 -25.21 -6.61 -9.93
CA LYS A 179 -26.56 -6.99 -9.50
C LYS A 179 -26.55 -8.22 -8.60
N ARG A 180 -26.09 -9.37 -9.11
CA ARG A 180 -26.00 -10.63 -8.38
C ARG A 180 -25.10 -11.62 -9.12
N GLY A 181 -24.38 -12.46 -8.36
CA GLY A 181 -23.59 -13.58 -8.86
C GLY A 181 -22.20 -13.20 -9.35
N TYR A 182 -21.54 -14.17 -9.96
CA TYR A 182 -20.19 -14.07 -10.51
C TYR A 182 -20.24 -14.26 -12.03
N GLY A 183 -19.27 -13.69 -12.73
CA GLY A 183 -19.00 -13.97 -14.13
C GLY A 183 -17.60 -14.53 -14.28
N VAL A 184 -17.37 -15.27 -15.37
CA VAL A 184 -16.08 -15.82 -15.74
C VAL A 184 -15.71 -15.27 -17.11
N ILE A 185 -14.47 -14.84 -17.28
CA ILE A 185 -13.86 -14.48 -18.56
C ILE A 185 -12.77 -15.50 -18.83
N GLU A 186 -12.83 -16.13 -19.99
CA GLU A 186 -11.84 -17.10 -20.45
C GLU A 186 -11.01 -16.48 -21.56
N VAL A 187 -9.70 -16.71 -21.54
CA VAL A 187 -8.80 -16.26 -22.60
C VAL A 187 -8.43 -17.49 -23.41
N LEU A 188 -8.87 -17.53 -24.66
CA LEU A 188 -8.45 -18.55 -25.61
C LEU A 188 -7.22 -18.04 -26.35
N THR A 189 -6.14 -18.82 -26.30
CA THR A 189 -4.94 -18.57 -27.11
C THR A 189 -5.08 -19.38 -28.41
N GLU A 190 -5.09 -18.70 -29.57
CA GLU A 190 -5.06 -19.35 -30.90
C GLU A 190 -3.69 -19.93 -31.25
#